data_AF-A0A0P4V2N0-F1
#
_entry.id   AF-A0A0P4V2N0-F1
#
_cell.length_a   1.000
_cell.length_b   1.000
_cell.length_c   1.000
_cell.angle_alpha   90.00
_cell.angle_beta   90.00
_cell.angle_gamma   90.00
#
_symmetry.space_group_name_H-M   'P 1'
#
loop_
_entity.id
_entity.type
_entity.pdbx_description
1 polymer ?
#
loop_
_entity_poly.entity_id
_entity_poly.type
_entity_poly.pdbx_seq_one_letter_code
_entity_poly.pdbx_strand_id
1 'polypeptide(L)'
;MPFYHLTGDKFWYLMPNPGFEATIATKTKIKGLSALRNAVKYAYVDDELFEYLQDAARRVQLAEALIQKWFPAKSQKFNELYQVDELQNVQLRLFEKGGATYTIGDLKDQDKAFVRNAAFRRIVVSLYEQRCAFCRLKVVSQNSQDIVDGAHIKPFSEFRDDHFDNGLALCKNHHWAFDRGWFSIDENYRIVIPRDRFHEETPNGLRSMRDFDGEAILLPNNEIYNPRIDSLQWHRKFWKIA
;
A
#
# COMPACT_ATOMS: atom_id res chain seq x y z
N MET A 1 -16.18 11.23 -10.50
CA MET A 1 -15.08 11.21 -11.49
C MET A 1 -14.93 12.61 -12.06
N PRO A 2 -13.86 13.34 -11.72
CA PRO A 2 -13.74 14.77 -11.98
C PRO A 2 -13.52 15.12 -13.47
N PHE A 3 -12.77 14.30 -14.22
CA PHE A 3 -12.23 14.67 -15.55
C PHE A 3 -13.28 14.88 -16.66
N TYR A 4 -14.46 14.24 -16.58
CA TYR A 4 -15.54 14.45 -17.55
C TYR A 4 -15.99 15.94 -17.60
N HIS A 5 -15.95 16.61 -16.45
CA HIS A 5 -16.35 18.00 -16.31
C HIS A 5 -15.22 19.00 -16.61
N LEU A 6 -13.98 18.53 -16.79
CA LEU A 6 -12.80 19.37 -17.00
C LEU A 6 -12.47 19.58 -18.49
N THR A 7 -13.29 19.05 -19.40
CA THR A 7 -13.12 19.27 -20.86
C THR A 7 -13.25 20.74 -21.28
N GLY A 8 -13.72 21.62 -20.39
CA GLY A 8 -13.71 23.08 -20.57
C GLY A 8 -12.35 23.73 -20.39
N ASP A 9 -11.41 23.04 -19.72
CA ASP A 9 -10.09 23.59 -19.37
C ASP A 9 -9.10 23.53 -20.54
N LYS A 10 -9.53 23.00 -21.70
CA LYS A 10 -8.81 22.96 -22.99
C LYS A 10 -7.54 22.11 -23.05
N PHE A 11 -7.16 21.45 -21.96
CA PHE A 11 -6.07 20.46 -21.95
C PHE A 11 -6.52 19.08 -21.48
N TRP A 12 -7.82 18.87 -21.21
CA TRP A 12 -8.42 17.58 -20.90
C TRP A 12 -9.33 17.12 -22.03
N TYR A 13 -9.13 15.88 -22.46
CA TYR A 13 -9.85 15.25 -23.55
C TYR A 13 -10.41 13.90 -23.13
N LEU A 14 -11.43 13.43 -23.86
CA LEU A 14 -12.09 12.15 -23.60
C LEU A 14 -11.94 11.25 -24.82
N MET A 15 -11.43 10.04 -24.59
CA MET A 15 -11.39 9.01 -25.62
C MET A 15 -12.74 8.26 -25.64
N PRO A 16 -13.52 8.33 -26.72
CA PRO A 16 -14.79 7.60 -26.82
C PRO A 16 -14.54 6.09 -26.94
N ASN A 17 -15.51 5.30 -26.48
CA ASN A 17 -15.63 3.90 -26.92
C ASN A 17 -16.21 3.83 -28.34
N PRO A 18 -15.96 2.75 -29.10
CA PRO A 18 -16.49 2.59 -30.45
C PRO A 18 -18.02 2.81 -30.51
N GLY A 19 -18.47 3.67 -31.40
CA GLY A 19 -19.90 4.02 -31.59
C GLY A 19 -20.39 5.21 -30.75
N PHE A 20 -19.54 5.78 -29.88
CA PHE A 20 -19.86 6.96 -29.07
C PHE A 20 -19.08 8.22 -29.50
N GLU A 21 -18.37 8.18 -30.63
CA GLU A 21 -17.53 9.28 -31.14
C GLU A 21 -18.35 10.57 -31.34
N ALA A 22 -19.50 10.45 -32.00
CA ALA A 22 -20.41 11.58 -32.22
C ALA A 22 -20.98 12.13 -30.90
N THR A 23 -21.25 11.26 -29.92
CA THR A 23 -21.78 11.65 -28.61
C THR A 23 -20.78 12.52 -27.83
N ILE A 24 -19.48 12.15 -27.88
CA ILE A 24 -18.41 12.91 -27.24
C ILE A 24 -18.07 14.17 -28.04
N ALA A 25 -17.99 14.09 -29.37
CA ALA A 25 -17.68 15.25 -30.23
C ALA A 25 -18.72 16.38 -30.11
N THR A 26 -20.01 16.02 -29.99
CA THR A 26 -21.11 16.99 -29.81
C THR A 26 -21.24 17.49 -28.38
N LYS A 27 -20.40 17.03 -27.45
CA LYS A 27 -20.49 17.32 -26.01
C LYS A 27 -21.88 17.05 -25.44
N THR A 28 -22.55 16.02 -25.96
CA THR A 28 -23.88 15.62 -25.49
C THR A 28 -23.79 15.25 -24.00
N LYS A 29 -24.73 15.75 -23.21
CA LYS A 29 -24.73 15.54 -21.76
C LYS A 29 -25.02 14.08 -21.43
N ILE A 30 -24.02 13.36 -20.94
CA ILE A 30 -24.15 11.96 -20.50
C ILE A 30 -24.61 11.98 -19.03
N LYS A 31 -25.74 11.33 -18.76
CA LYS A 31 -26.31 11.24 -17.40
C LYS A 31 -26.06 9.85 -16.82
N GLY A 32 -25.42 9.82 -15.64
CA GLY A 32 -25.21 8.60 -14.87
C GLY A 32 -23.89 7.89 -15.17
N LEU A 33 -23.38 7.19 -14.15
CA LEU A 33 -22.05 6.56 -14.19
C LEU A 33 -21.96 5.41 -15.20
N SER A 34 -23.05 4.64 -15.36
CA SER A 34 -23.11 3.51 -16.29
C SER A 34 -23.01 3.99 -17.75
N ALA A 35 -23.83 4.99 -18.12
CA ALA A 35 -23.79 5.58 -19.45
C ALA A 35 -22.42 6.21 -19.77
N LEU A 36 -21.77 6.82 -18.77
CA LEU A 36 -20.43 7.39 -18.93
C LEU A 36 -19.37 6.30 -19.17
N ARG A 37 -19.37 5.21 -18.40
CA ARG A 37 -18.43 4.08 -18.60
C ARG A 37 -18.61 3.42 -19.95
N ASN A 38 -19.84 3.37 -20.46
CA ASN A 38 -20.12 2.83 -21.78
C ASN A 38 -19.64 3.76 -22.90
N ALA A 39 -19.72 5.08 -22.71
CA ALA A 39 -19.37 6.07 -23.73
C ALA A 39 -17.88 6.45 -23.75
N VAL A 40 -17.20 6.45 -22.61
CA VAL A 40 -15.82 6.96 -22.47
C VAL A 40 -14.88 5.83 -22.03
N LYS A 41 -13.83 5.61 -22.82
CA LYS A 41 -12.79 4.62 -22.54
C LYS A 41 -11.81 5.11 -21.48
N TYR A 42 -11.30 6.32 -21.65
CA TYR A 42 -10.41 7.01 -20.70
C TYR A 42 -10.42 8.53 -20.97
N ALA A 43 -9.93 9.30 -20.01
CA ALA A 43 -9.58 10.70 -20.21
C ALA A 43 -8.06 10.81 -20.42
N TYR A 44 -7.62 11.76 -21.22
CA TYR A 44 -6.21 12.04 -21.45
C TYR A 44 -5.98 13.56 -21.44
N VAL A 45 -4.75 13.98 -21.18
CA VAL A 45 -4.35 15.38 -21.28
C VAL A 45 -3.80 15.67 -22.67
N ASP A 46 -3.66 16.94 -23.01
CA ASP A 46 -2.98 17.38 -24.22
C ASP A 46 -1.64 16.67 -24.43
N ASP A 47 -1.33 16.26 -25.66
CA ASP A 47 -0.17 15.43 -25.96
C ASP A 47 1.14 16.17 -25.60
N GLU A 48 1.23 17.47 -25.89
CA GLU A 48 2.40 18.28 -25.53
C GLU A 48 2.59 18.35 -24.01
N LEU A 49 1.48 18.54 -23.28
CA LEU A 49 1.51 18.55 -21.80
C LEU A 49 1.85 17.16 -21.25
N PHE A 50 1.32 16.10 -21.84
CA PHE A 50 1.63 14.74 -21.43
C PHE A 50 3.11 14.43 -21.58
N GLU A 51 3.69 14.73 -22.75
CA GLU A 51 5.12 14.58 -23.02
C GLU A 51 5.96 15.43 -22.07
N TYR A 52 5.55 16.68 -21.82
CA TYR A 52 6.20 17.55 -20.87
C TYR A 52 6.21 16.96 -19.45
N LEU A 53 5.10 16.35 -19.03
CA LEU A 53 4.96 15.71 -17.72
C LEU A 53 5.73 14.38 -17.58
N GLN A 54 6.19 13.74 -18.67
CA GLN A 54 6.99 12.52 -18.56
C GLN A 54 8.40 12.79 -17.99
N ASP A 55 8.94 13.99 -18.22
CA ASP A 55 10.27 14.38 -17.74
C ASP A 55 10.23 14.92 -16.31
N ALA A 56 11.11 14.39 -15.45
CA ALA A 56 11.15 14.76 -14.03
C ALA A 56 11.55 16.23 -13.80
N ALA A 57 12.52 16.76 -14.55
CA ALA A 57 12.96 18.15 -14.43
C ALA A 57 11.86 19.11 -14.89
N ARG A 58 11.16 18.76 -15.98
CA ARG A 58 10.03 19.54 -16.50
C ARG A 58 8.85 19.58 -15.54
N ARG A 59 8.52 18.47 -14.88
CA ARG A 59 7.49 18.47 -13.82
C ARG A 59 7.80 19.47 -12.69
N VAL A 60 9.07 19.61 -12.30
CA VAL A 60 9.50 20.60 -11.30
C VAL A 60 9.20 22.00 -11.79
N GLN A 61 9.64 22.32 -13.01
CA GLN A 61 9.47 23.65 -13.62
C GLN A 61 8.00 24.04 -13.73
N LEU A 62 7.13 23.11 -14.14
CA LEU A 62 5.69 23.36 -14.22
C LEU A 62 5.09 23.64 -12.84
N ALA A 63 5.45 22.83 -11.83
CA ALA A 63 4.95 23.01 -10.48
C ALA A 63 5.43 24.34 -9.87
N GLU A 64 6.69 24.73 -10.08
CA GLU A 64 7.22 26.04 -9.69
C GLU A 64 6.42 27.17 -10.36
N ALA A 65 6.19 27.09 -11.67
CA ALA A 65 5.45 28.11 -12.40
C ALA A 65 4.01 28.26 -11.87
N LEU A 66 3.33 27.15 -11.58
CA LEU A 66 1.99 27.16 -11.00
C LEU A 66 1.98 27.78 -9.60
N ILE A 67 2.96 27.46 -8.76
CA ILE A 67 3.03 27.98 -7.39
C ILE A 67 3.42 29.45 -7.38
N GLN A 68 4.38 29.87 -8.20
CA GLN A 68 4.71 31.29 -8.33
C GLN A 68 3.50 32.10 -8.80
N LYS A 69 2.71 31.55 -9.73
CA LYS A 69 1.54 32.24 -10.27
C LYS A 69 0.40 32.36 -9.27
N TRP A 70 0.08 31.27 -8.57
CA TRP A 70 -1.15 31.16 -7.77
C TRP A 70 -0.92 31.24 -6.26
N PHE A 71 0.30 30.96 -5.80
CA PHE A 71 0.68 30.92 -4.38
C PHE A 71 2.05 31.59 -4.14
N PRO A 72 2.27 32.84 -4.58
CA PRO A 72 3.58 33.48 -4.53
C PRO A 72 4.19 33.55 -3.11
N ALA A 73 3.36 33.68 -2.07
CA ALA A 73 3.79 33.68 -0.67
C ALA A 73 4.28 32.31 -0.16
N LYS A 74 4.05 31.22 -0.92
CA LYS A 74 4.45 29.84 -0.58
C LYS A 74 5.59 29.31 -1.44
N SER A 75 6.03 30.06 -2.45
CA SER A 75 7.09 29.65 -3.39
C SER A 75 8.40 29.24 -2.69
N GLN A 76 8.76 29.93 -1.60
CA GLN A 76 9.98 29.62 -0.85
C GLN A 76 9.91 28.27 -0.10
N LYS A 77 8.73 27.92 0.43
CA LYS A 77 8.45 26.61 1.04
C LYS A 77 8.37 25.47 0.03
N PHE A 78 8.03 25.77 -1.23
CA PHE A 78 7.91 24.74 -2.25
C PHE A 78 9.26 24.10 -2.58
N ASN A 79 10.32 24.88 -2.72
CA ASN A 79 11.66 24.33 -2.98
C ASN A 79 12.15 23.42 -1.85
N GLU A 80 11.76 23.70 -0.60
CA GLU A 80 12.03 22.83 0.55
C GLU A 80 11.21 21.53 0.51
N LEU A 81 9.93 21.60 0.11
CA LEU A 81 9.03 20.44 0.04
C LEU A 81 9.27 19.57 -1.19
N TYR A 82 9.67 20.15 -2.32
CA TYR A 82 9.85 19.44 -3.59
C TYR A 82 11.14 18.63 -3.63
N GLN A 83 12.18 19.05 -2.89
CA GLN A 83 13.40 18.26 -2.71
C GLN A 83 13.20 17.06 -1.77
N VAL A 84 12.08 17.02 -1.06
CA VAL A 84 11.80 16.02 -0.04
C VAL A 84 10.75 15.05 -0.60
N ASP A 85 11.20 13.88 -1.06
CA ASP A 85 10.32 12.72 -1.09
C ASP A 85 9.99 12.40 0.38
N GLU A 86 8.87 12.95 0.86
CA GLU A 86 8.46 12.83 2.26
C GLU A 86 8.30 11.36 2.65
N LEU A 87 7.89 10.51 1.71
CA LEU A 87 7.83 9.07 1.91
C LEU A 87 9.24 8.49 2.06
N GLN A 88 10.19 8.82 1.17
CA GLN A 88 11.57 8.35 1.28
C GLN A 88 12.23 8.84 2.57
N ASN A 89 12.00 10.07 2.99
CA ASN A 89 12.53 10.63 4.23
C ASN A 89 11.88 10.01 5.48
N VAL A 90 10.59 9.66 5.43
CA VAL A 90 9.94 8.90 6.51
C VAL A 90 10.50 7.48 6.54
N GLN A 91 10.71 6.85 5.38
CA GLN A 91 11.32 5.52 5.29
C GLN A 91 12.73 5.48 5.87
N LEU A 92 13.60 6.41 5.48
CA LEU A 92 14.96 6.53 6.00
C LEU A 92 14.96 6.71 7.52
N ARG A 93 14.16 7.66 8.04
CA ARG A 93 14.05 7.93 9.48
C ARG A 93 13.51 6.73 10.27
N LEU A 94 12.54 6.00 9.72
CA LEU A 94 12.05 4.77 10.33
C LEU A 94 13.12 3.69 10.31
N PHE A 95 13.83 3.54 9.19
CA PHE A 95 14.85 2.50 9.04
C PHE A 95 16.01 2.68 10.01
N GLU A 96 16.52 3.91 10.15
CA GLU A 96 17.57 4.26 11.12
C GLU A 96 17.21 3.90 12.57
N LYS A 97 15.92 3.88 12.90
CA LYS A 97 15.41 3.64 14.26
C LYS A 97 14.85 2.22 14.47
N GLY A 98 14.77 1.40 13.42
CA GLY A 98 14.06 0.11 13.48
C GLY A 98 12.53 0.24 13.59
N GLY A 99 12.00 1.43 13.29
CA GLY A 99 10.60 1.83 13.41
C GLY A 99 10.34 2.83 14.53
N ALA A 100 9.08 2.96 14.96
CA ALA A 100 8.67 3.96 15.95
C ALA A 100 7.34 3.63 16.64
N THR A 101 7.15 4.18 17.84
CA THR A 101 5.84 4.27 18.52
C THR A 101 5.30 5.70 18.46
N TYR A 102 3.97 5.85 18.45
CA TYR A 102 3.32 7.15 18.26
C TYR A 102 2.34 7.48 19.38
N THR A 103 2.26 8.77 19.73
CA THR A 103 1.21 9.30 20.60
C THR A 103 -0.02 9.72 19.80
N ILE A 104 -1.14 9.99 20.49
CA ILE A 104 -2.35 10.52 19.83
C ILE A 104 -2.08 11.88 19.17
N GLY A 105 -1.16 12.68 19.73
CA GLY A 105 -0.77 13.97 19.17
C GLY A 105 -0.09 13.85 17.80
N ASP A 106 0.75 12.82 17.64
CA ASP A 106 1.49 12.56 16.39
C ASP A 106 0.59 12.14 15.23
N LEU A 107 -0.61 11.63 15.55
CA LEU A 107 -1.56 11.04 14.59
C LEU A 107 -2.71 11.98 14.18
N LYS A 108 -2.67 13.26 14.59
CA LYS A 108 -3.72 14.23 14.24
C LYS A 108 -3.76 14.56 12.74
N ASP A 109 -2.65 14.38 12.05
CA ASP A 109 -2.50 14.67 10.62
C ASP A 109 -2.74 13.40 9.79
N GLN A 110 -3.84 13.39 9.03
CA GLN A 110 -4.24 12.22 8.24
C GLN A 110 -3.27 11.92 7.10
N ASP A 111 -2.66 12.95 6.50
CA ASP A 111 -1.72 12.77 5.39
C ASP A 111 -0.43 12.11 5.90
N LYS A 112 0.07 12.55 7.05
CA LYS A 112 1.23 11.91 7.70
C LYS A 112 0.95 10.48 8.12
N ALA A 113 -0.25 10.19 8.62
CA ALA A 113 -0.65 8.83 8.97
C ALA A 113 -0.68 7.90 7.75
N PHE A 114 -1.11 8.40 6.59
CA PHE A 114 -1.10 7.64 5.33
C PHE A 114 0.32 7.34 4.85
N VAL A 115 1.20 8.35 4.81
CA VAL A 115 2.61 8.19 4.39
C VAL A 115 3.34 7.21 5.30
N ARG A 116 3.13 7.31 6.61
CA ARG A 116 3.71 6.40 7.62
C ARG A 116 3.27 4.95 7.41
N ASN A 117 1.97 4.72 7.23
CA ASN A 117 1.44 3.37 6.98
C ASN A 117 2.07 2.76 5.72
N ALA A 118 2.16 3.54 4.64
CA ALA A 118 2.80 3.11 3.41
C ALA A 118 4.30 2.80 3.61
N ALA A 119 5.02 3.63 4.39
CA ALA A 119 6.43 3.44 4.69
C ALA A 119 6.68 2.15 5.48
N PHE A 120 5.95 1.94 6.59
CA PHE A 120 6.04 0.73 7.41
C PHE A 120 5.83 -0.52 6.55
N ARG A 121 4.75 -0.56 5.78
CA ARG A 121 4.40 -1.71 4.95
C ARG A 121 5.49 -2.06 3.95
N ARG A 122 6.02 -1.05 3.24
CA ARG A 122 7.09 -1.22 2.26
C ARG A 122 8.37 -1.75 2.91
N ILE A 123 8.74 -1.21 4.08
CA ILE A 123 9.95 -1.66 4.79
C ILE A 123 9.78 -3.11 5.24
N VAL A 124 8.68 -3.45 5.92
CA VAL A 124 8.43 -4.83 6.35
C VAL A 124 8.47 -5.80 5.17
N VAL A 125 7.80 -5.50 4.05
CA VAL A 125 7.85 -6.37 2.86
C VAL A 125 9.28 -6.54 2.33
N SER A 126 10.09 -5.48 2.35
CA SER A 126 11.49 -5.53 1.91
C SER A 126 12.37 -6.41 2.82
N LEU A 127 12.13 -6.42 4.13
CA LEU A 127 12.87 -7.23 5.11
C LEU A 127 12.69 -8.74 4.88
N TYR A 128 11.58 -9.13 4.26
CA TYR A 128 11.26 -10.52 3.86
C TYR A 128 11.48 -10.75 2.36
N GLU A 129 12.23 -9.88 1.66
CA GLU A 129 12.53 -9.99 0.23
C GLU A 129 11.28 -10.16 -0.67
N GLN A 130 10.18 -9.49 -0.34
CA GLN A 130 8.87 -9.63 -0.98
C GLN A 130 8.30 -11.06 -0.97
N ARG A 131 8.64 -11.86 0.05
CA ARG A 131 8.08 -13.20 0.28
C ARG A 131 7.05 -13.17 1.39
N CYS A 132 6.02 -13.99 1.25
CA CYS A 132 5.12 -14.30 2.35
C CYS A 132 5.88 -15.08 3.43
N ALA A 133 5.84 -14.60 4.68
CA ALA A 133 6.44 -15.24 5.85
C ALA A 133 5.87 -16.66 6.09
N PHE A 134 4.58 -16.85 5.77
CA PHE A 134 3.87 -18.11 5.94
C PHE A 134 4.18 -19.13 4.83
N CYS A 135 3.83 -18.81 3.57
CA CYS A 135 3.92 -19.77 2.46
C CYS A 135 5.11 -19.57 1.50
N ARG A 136 5.99 -18.60 1.77
CA ARG A 136 7.16 -18.25 0.95
C ARG A 136 6.87 -17.76 -0.48
N LEU A 137 5.60 -17.60 -0.84
CA LEU A 137 5.16 -17.07 -2.13
C LEU A 137 5.78 -15.70 -2.39
N LYS A 138 6.40 -15.55 -3.56
CA LYS A 138 6.92 -14.29 -4.11
C LYS A 138 6.38 -14.11 -5.51
N VAL A 139 5.62 -13.04 -5.71
CA VAL A 139 5.14 -12.62 -7.03
C VAL A 139 5.37 -11.12 -7.11
N VAL A 140 6.21 -10.71 -8.05
CA VAL A 140 6.59 -9.32 -8.27
C VAL A 140 6.36 -9.00 -9.75
N SER A 141 5.64 -7.92 -10.02
CA SER A 141 5.37 -7.43 -11.37
C SER A 141 6.58 -6.66 -11.92
N GLN A 142 6.57 -6.41 -13.23
CA GLN A 142 7.60 -5.58 -13.88
C GLN A 142 7.67 -4.15 -13.30
N ASN A 143 6.58 -3.67 -12.69
CA ASN A 143 6.51 -2.35 -12.06
C ASN A 143 6.82 -2.40 -10.55
N SER A 144 7.50 -3.46 -10.07
CA SER A 144 7.84 -3.66 -8.65
C SER A 144 6.63 -3.68 -7.70
N GLN A 145 5.43 -4.02 -8.20
CA GLN A 145 4.29 -4.32 -7.33
C GLN A 145 4.36 -5.78 -6.91
N ASP A 146 4.07 -6.08 -5.66
CA ASP A 146 4.09 -7.43 -5.14
C ASP A 146 2.74 -7.85 -4.52
N ILE A 147 2.56 -9.16 -4.34
CA ILE A 147 1.33 -9.75 -3.80
C ILE A 147 1.29 -9.77 -2.26
N VAL A 148 2.32 -9.23 -1.62
CA VAL A 148 2.57 -9.32 -0.18
C VAL A 148 2.26 -7.96 0.46
N ASP A 149 1.80 -7.98 1.70
CA ASP A 149 1.61 -6.78 2.51
C ASP A 149 2.45 -6.88 3.77
N GLY A 150 2.87 -5.72 4.28
CA GLY A 150 3.27 -5.60 5.68
C GLY A 150 2.02 -5.64 6.55
N ALA A 151 1.93 -6.68 7.37
CA ALA A 151 0.90 -6.90 8.37
C ALA A 151 1.48 -6.61 9.76
N HIS A 152 0.71 -5.92 10.60
CA HIS A 152 1.07 -5.74 12.00
C HIS A 152 0.72 -7.00 12.81
N ILE A 153 1.58 -7.38 13.75
CA ILE A 153 1.29 -8.46 14.69
C ILE A 153 0.35 -7.96 15.79
N LYS A 154 0.76 -6.89 16.49
CA LYS A 154 -0.11 -6.12 17.37
C LYS A 154 -0.74 -4.98 16.58
N PRO A 155 -2.08 -4.81 16.61
CA PRO A 155 -2.77 -3.85 15.76
C PRO A 155 -2.35 -2.42 16.07
N PHE A 156 -2.01 -1.67 15.02
CA PHE A 156 -1.58 -0.28 15.16
C PHE A 156 -2.64 0.60 15.87
N SER A 157 -3.93 0.33 15.68
CA SER A 157 -5.03 1.09 16.28
C SER A 157 -4.99 1.11 17.81
N GLU A 158 -4.44 0.07 18.43
CA GLU A 158 -4.35 -0.06 19.89
C GLU A 158 -2.96 0.32 20.41
N PHE A 159 -1.91 -0.17 19.75
CA PHE A 159 -0.53 -0.08 20.26
C PHE A 159 0.27 1.07 19.67
N ARG A 160 -0.17 1.60 18.51
CA ARG A 160 0.51 2.68 17.76
C ARG A 160 1.99 2.38 17.53
N ASP A 161 2.29 1.13 17.23
CA ASP A 161 3.64 0.59 17.17
C ASP A 161 3.96 0.12 15.73
N ASP A 162 4.83 0.87 15.06
CA ASP A 162 5.38 0.56 13.73
C ASP A 162 6.84 0.10 13.80
N HIS A 163 7.30 -0.47 14.92
CA HIS A 163 8.57 -1.20 14.91
C HIS A 163 8.50 -2.38 13.95
N PHE A 164 9.58 -2.62 13.20
CA PHE A 164 9.56 -3.65 12.13
C PHE A 164 9.45 -5.07 12.70
N ASP A 165 9.93 -5.26 13.92
CA ASP A 165 9.76 -6.47 14.73
C ASP A 165 8.30 -6.68 15.23
N ASN A 166 7.40 -5.72 15.00
CA ASN A 166 5.94 -5.88 15.10
C ASN A 166 5.30 -6.14 13.72
N GLY A 167 6.10 -6.48 12.70
CA GLY A 167 5.65 -6.67 11.33
C GLY A 167 5.90 -8.09 10.80
N LEU A 168 5.00 -8.55 9.92
CA LEU A 168 5.17 -9.74 9.09
C LEU A 168 4.86 -9.38 7.64
N ALA A 169 5.62 -9.90 6.69
CA ALA A 169 5.25 -9.82 5.28
C ALA A 169 4.33 -11.00 4.94
N LEU A 170 3.06 -10.77 4.60
CA LEU A 170 2.08 -11.85 4.32
C LEU A 170 1.38 -11.63 2.99
N CYS A 171 1.16 -12.70 2.20
CA CYS A 171 0.31 -12.58 1.02
C CYS A 171 -1.14 -12.31 1.43
N LYS A 172 -1.95 -11.79 0.51
CA LYS A 172 -3.34 -11.34 0.78
C LYS A 172 -4.18 -12.35 1.58
N ASN A 173 -4.09 -13.63 1.25
CA ASN A 173 -4.84 -14.69 1.95
C ASN A 173 -4.35 -14.87 3.39
N HIS A 174 -3.04 -15.00 3.60
CA HIS A 174 -2.48 -15.23 4.94
C HIS A 174 -2.56 -13.97 5.80
N HIS A 175 -2.45 -12.78 5.23
CA HIS A 175 -2.68 -11.52 5.94
C HIS A 175 -4.11 -11.47 6.49
N TRP A 176 -5.11 -11.72 5.62
CA TRP A 176 -6.51 -11.72 6.03
C TRP A 176 -6.84 -12.80 7.06
N ALA A 177 -6.20 -13.97 6.94
CA ALA A 177 -6.36 -15.10 7.87
C ALA A 177 -5.70 -14.82 9.23
N PHE A 178 -4.53 -14.19 9.24
CA PHE A 178 -3.82 -13.79 10.45
C PHE A 178 -4.62 -12.75 11.24
N ASP A 179 -5.12 -11.72 10.57
CA ASP A 179 -5.98 -10.68 11.16
C ASP A 179 -7.31 -11.21 11.73
N ARG A 180 -7.67 -12.46 11.46
CA ARG A 180 -8.85 -13.15 11.99
C ARG A 180 -8.52 -14.28 12.95
N GLY A 181 -7.24 -14.43 13.29
CA GLY A 181 -6.75 -15.50 14.15
C GLY A 181 -7.03 -16.89 13.59
N TRP A 182 -7.00 -17.11 12.27
CA TRP A 182 -7.10 -18.45 11.71
C TRP A 182 -5.85 -19.29 12.01
N PHE A 183 -4.71 -18.61 12.11
CA PHE A 183 -3.45 -19.18 12.58
C PHE A 183 -2.71 -18.14 13.43
N SER A 184 -1.65 -18.58 14.08
CA SER A 184 -0.66 -17.70 14.69
C SER A 184 0.74 -18.30 14.60
N ILE A 185 1.71 -17.74 15.33
CA ILE A 185 3.10 -18.16 15.34
C ILE A 185 3.53 -18.31 16.80
N ASP A 186 4.22 -19.40 17.13
CA ASP A 186 4.74 -19.68 18.48
C ASP A 186 6.06 -18.94 18.78
N GLU A 187 6.61 -19.10 19.98
CA GLU A 187 7.88 -18.51 20.39
C GLU A 187 9.11 -19.05 19.64
N ASN A 188 8.98 -20.20 18.97
CA ASN A 188 10.02 -20.81 18.15
C ASN A 188 9.86 -20.46 16.67
N TYR A 189 9.04 -19.45 16.36
CA TYR A 189 8.72 -19.02 15.00
C TYR A 189 8.07 -20.10 14.13
N ARG A 190 7.31 -21.01 14.75
CA ARG A 190 6.53 -22.02 14.05
C ARG A 190 5.08 -21.62 13.92
N ILE A 191 4.49 -21.96 12.78
CA ILE A 191 3.08 -21.74 12.48
C ILE A 191 2.23 -22.63 13.40
N VAL A 192 1.17 -22.06 13.96
CA VAL A 192 0.20 -22.75 14.82
C VAL A 192 -1.20 -22.57 14.26
N ILE A 193 -1.85 -23.66 13.90
CA ILE A 193 -3.18 -23.69 13.28
C ILE A 193 -4.10 -24.57 14.14
N PRO A 194 -5.06 -23.99 14.89
CA PRO A 194 -5.96 -24.82 15.68
C PRO A 194 -6.91 -25.63 14.79
N ARG A 195 -7.10 -26.92 15.16
CA ARG A 195 -7.83 -27.91 14.35
C ARG A 195 -9.26 -27.51 13.97
N ASP A 196 -9.95 -26.79 14.86
CA ASP A 196 -11.38 -26.48 14.74
C ASP A 196 -11.65 -25.02 14.32
N ARG A 197 -10.65 -24.30 13.79
CA ARG A 197 -10.81 -22.87 13.46
C ARG A 197 -11.56 -22.59 12.17
N PHE A 198 -11.35 -23.41 11.15
CA PHE A 198 -11.94 -23.24 9.84
C PHE A 198 -12.05 -24.59 9.14
N HIS A 199 -12.96 -24.69 8.17
CA HIS A 199 -13.00 -25.79 7.21
C HIS A 199 -12.27 -25.36 5.94
N GLU A 200 -11.45 -26.24 5.38
CA GLU A 200 -10.68 -25.97 4.17
C GLU A 200 -10.88 -27.10 3.18
N GLU A 201 -11.24 -26.73 1.95
CA GLU A 201 -11.28 -27.61 0.80
C GLU A 201 -10.21 -27.11 -0.19
N THR A 202 -9.12 -27.86 -0.29
CA THR A 202 -7.98 -27.49 -1.14
C THR A 202 -8.05 -28.25 -2.46
N PRO A 203 -7.92 -27.58 -3.62
CA PRO A 203 -7.85 -28.26 -4.90
C PRO A 203 -6.71 -29.28 -4.96
N ASN A 204 -6.92 -30.37 -5.71
CA ASN A 204 -5.92 -31.43 -5.88
C ASN A 204 -4.57 -30.89 -6.36
N GLY A 205 -3.49 -31.28 -5.69
CA GLY A 205 -2.12 -30.88 -6.03
C GLY A 205 -1.69 -29.52 -5.47
N LEU A 206 -2.57 -28.81 -4.76
CA LEU A 206 -2.20 -27.63 -3.97
C LEU A 206 -2.01 -28.01 -2.51
N ARG A 207 -1.14 -27.24 -1.84
CA ARG A 207 -0.90 -27.38 -0.41
C ARG A 207 -1.97 -26.60 0.36
N SER A 208 -2.59 -27.24 1.34
CA SER A 208 -3.59 -26.62 2.22
C SER A 208 -2.91 -25.71 3.24
N MET A 209 -3.64 -24.76 3.81
CA MET A 209 -3.16 -23.93 4.91
C MET A 209 -2.79 -24.80 6.11
N ARG A 210 -3.60 -25.83 6.41
CA ARG A 210 -3.35 -26.77 7.51
C ARG A 210 -2.04 -27.53 7.37
N ASP A 211 -1.58 -27.80 6.16
CA ASP A 211 -0.32 -28.52 5.94
C ASP A 211 0.91 -27.74 6.41
N PHE A 212 0.80 -26.43 6.66
CA PHE A 212 1.88 -25.60 7.19
C PHE A 212 1.96 -25.62 8.72
N ASP A 213 1.03 -26.28 9.42
CA ASP A 213 1.05 -26.36 10.88
C ASP A 213 2.38 -26.98 11.39
N GLY A 214 3.01 -26.32 12.36
CA GLY A 214 4.30 -26.69 12.91
C GLY A 214 5.53 -26.31 12.07
N GLU A 215 5.37 -25.79 10.85
CA GLU A 215 6.49 -25.32 10.03
C GLU A 215 7.04 -23.98 10.52
N ALA A 216 8.35 -23.77 10.37
CA ALA A 216 8.96 -22.47 10.65
C ALA A 216 8.56 -21.45 9.57
N ILE A 217 8.16 -20.25 10.01
CA ILE A 217 7.99 -19.11 9.11
C ILE A 217 9.33 -18.71 8.50
N LEU A 218 9.28 -18.05 7.35
CA LEU A 218 10.43 -17.27 6.87
C LEU A 218 10.66 -16.11 7.85
N LEU A 219 11.91 -15.90 8.25
CA LEU A 219 12.34 -14.78 9.08
C LEU A 219 13.10 -13.75 8.21
N PRO A 220 13.17 -12.48 8.64
CA PRO A 220 14.05 -11.50 8.03
C PRO A 220 15.51 -11.94 8.04
N ASN A 221 16.29 -11.46 7.07
CA ASN A 221 17.74 -11.77 6.99
C ASN A 221 18.54 -11.23 8.19
N ASN A 222 18.04 -10.19 8.86
CA ASN A 222 18.68 -9.59 10.02
C ASN A 222 17.82 -9.86 11.27
N GLU A 223 18.42 -10.56 12.23
CA GLU A 223 17.75 -11.03 13.44
C GLU A 223 17.15 -9.91 14.30
N ILE A 224 17.69 -8.70 14.23
CA ILE A 224 17.16 -7.54 14.97
C ILE A 224 15.73 -7.18 14.54
N TYR A 225 15.29 -7.64 13.36
CA TYR A 225 13.95 -7.41 12.83
C TYR A 225 13.06 -8.64 12.95
N ASN A 226 13.53 -9.71 13.60
CA ASN A 226 12.69 -10.87 13.86
C ASN A 226 11.44 -10.45 14.65
N PRO A 227 10.27 -11.06 14.38
CA PRO A 227 9.05 -10.78 15.11
C PRO A 227 9.26 -10.87 16.62
N ARG A 228 8.93 -9.84 17.39
CA ARG A 228 9.11 -9.91 18.83
C ARG A 228 8.23 -10.98 19.45
N ILE A 229 8.82 -11.75 20.36
CA ILE A 229 8.14 -12.84 21.05
C ILE A 229 6.91 -12.33 21.82
N ASP A 230 6.98 -11.14 22.41
CA ASP A 230 5.86 -10.53 23.14
C ASP A 230 4.67 -10.18 22.20
N SER A 231 4.96 -9.72 20.98
CA SER A 231 3.96 -9.49 19.92
C SER A 231 3.28 -10.79 19.52
N LEU A 232 4.05 -11.86 19.30
CA LEU A 232 3.51 -13.17 18.95
C LEU A 232 2.66 -13.77 20.07
N GLN A 233 3.13 -13.69 21.32
CA GLN A 233 2.38 -14.13 22.49
C GLN A 233 1.08 -13.36 22.67
N TRP A 234 1.12 -12.03 22.48
CA TRP A 234 -0.09 -11.21 22.51
C TRP A 234 -1.11 -11.69 21.46
N HIS A 235 -0.67 -11.90 20.22
CA HIS A 235 -1.55 -12.34 19.13
C HIS A 235 -2.19 -13.70 19.44
N ARG A 236 -1.39 -14.69 19.88
CA ARG A 236 -1.91 -16.01 20.29
C ARG A 236 -2.94 -15.90 21.41
N LYS A 237 -2.66 -15.10 22.44
CA LYS A 237 -3.56 -14.89 23.57
C LYS A 237 -4.85 -14.17 23.17
N PHE A 238 -4.74 -13.11 22.37
CA PHE A 238 -5.88 -12.32 21.89
C PHE A 238 -6.87 -13.20 21.12
N TRP A 239 -6.35 -14.05 20.23
CA TRP A 239 -7.14 -14.96 19.43
C TRP A 239 -7.45 -16.30 20.10
N LYS A 240 -6.95 -16.56 21.31
CA LYS A 240 -7.11 -17.84 22.04
C LYS A 240 -6.62 -19.04 21.21
N ILE A 241 -5.42 -18.93 20.66
CA ILE A 241 -4.72 -19.98 19.91
C ILE A 241 -3.71 -20.61 20.87
N ALA A 242 -3.90 -21.89 21.17
CA ALA A 242 -3.05 -22.68 22.06
C ALA A 242 -1.79 -23.17 21.34
#